data_AF-A0A8C7WUB7-F1
#
_entry.id   AF-A0A8C7WUB7-F1
#
_cell.length_a   1.000
_cell.length_b   1.000
_cell.length_c   1.000
_cell.angle_alpha   90.00
_cell.angle_beta   90.00
_cell.angle_gamma   90.00
#
_symmetry.space_group_name_H-M   'P 1'
#
loop_
_entity.id
_entity.type
_entity.pdbx_description
1 polymer ?
#
loop_
_entity_poly.entity_id
_entity_poly.type
_entity_poly.pdbx_seq_one_letter_code
_entity_poly.pdbx_strand_id
1 'polypeptide(L)'
;LAASPRPEKPVKPNSALNEQEKELNQRLRRLYPAVNENETPLPRSWSPKDKFSYIGLSQNNLRVHYKGHGKTPKDAASVRATHPIPAACGVYYFEVKIISKGRDGEMGVGFFLKEEFVMSVVEVERVSE
;
A
#
# COMPACT_ATOMS: atom_id res chain seq x y z
N LEU A 1 -9.30 -40.97 -30.88
CA LEU A 1 -9.82 -40.82 -29.50
C LEU A 1 -9.43 -39.42 -29.00
N ALA A 2 -10.37 -38.49 -28.97
CA ALA A 2 -10.14 -37.16 -28.40
C ALA A 2 -10.46 -37.21 -26.89
N ALA A 3 -9.51 -36.85 -26.04
CA ALA A 3 -9.72 -36.78 -24.60
C ALA A 3 -10.61 -35.58 -24.26
N SER A 4 -11.71 -35.80 -23.54
CA SER A 4 -12.60 -34.74 -23.09
C SER A 4 -11.89 -33.78 -22.11
N PRO A 5 -12.18 -32.47 -22.14
CA PRO A 5 -11.62 -31.54 -21.18
C PRO A 5 -12.14 -31.86 -19.77
N ARG A 6 -11.25 -31.87 -18.78
CA ARG A 6 -11.64 -32.05 -17.37
C ARG A 6 -12.43 -30.81 -16.91
N PRO A 7 -13.50 -30.99 -16.10
CA PRO A 7 -14.22 -29.85 -15.53
C PRO A 7 -13.28 -29.07 -14.60
N GLU A 8 -13.09 -27.79 -14.91
CA GLU A 8 -12.39 -26.86 -14.01
C GLU A 8 -13.19 -26.76 -12.71
N LYS A 9 -12.52 -27.02 -11.59
CA LYS A 9 -13.16 -26.93 -10.27
C LYS A 9 -13.57 -25.47 -10.03
N PRO A 10 -14.79 -25.19 -9.56
CA PRO A 10 -15.19 -23.82 -9.25
C PRO A 10 -14.27 -23.25 -8.17
N VAL A 11 -13.57 -22.17 -8.53
CA VAL A 11 -12.75 -21.38 -7.61
C VAL A 11 -13.70 -20.78 -6.57
N LYS A 12 -13.74 -21.36 -5.37
CA LYS A 12 -14.50 -20.80 -4.26
C LYS A 12 -13.96 -19.41 -3.96
N PRO A 13 -14.80 -18.37 -3.80
CA PRO A 13 -14.33 -17.08 -3.32
C PRO A 13 -13.66 -17.31 -1.96
N ASN A 14 -12.43 -16.82 -1.79
CA ASN A 14 -11.71 -16.94 -0.52
C ASN A 14 -12.47 -16.16 0.56
N SER A 15 -13.31 -16.85 1.33
CA SER A 15 -14.17 -16.28 2.38
C SER A 15 -13.42 -15.43 3.40
N ALA A 16 -12.19 -15.83 3.72
CA ALA A 16 -11.31 -15.14 4.67
C ALA A 16 -10.91 -13.72 4.20
N LEU A 17 -10.71 -13.50 2.90
CA LEU A 17 -10.39 -12.16 2.38
C LEU A 17 -11.56 -11.21 2.54
N ASN A 18 -12.77 -11.73 2.31
CA ASN A 18 -14.01 -10.97 2.41
C ASN A 18 -14.32 -10.59 3.87
N GLU A 19 -13.90 -11.40 4.85
CA GLU A 19 -14.02 -11.11 6.27
C GLU A 19 -13.07 -10.00 6.71
N GLN A 20 -11.79 -10.06 6.31
CA GLN A 20 -10.80 -9.02 6.62
C GLN A 20 -11.21 -7.66 6.06
N GLU A 21 -11.75 -7.64 4.84
CA GLU A 21 -12.24 -6.41 4.24
C GLU A 21 -13.46 -5.85 5.00
N LYS A 22 -14.38 -6.71 5.44
CA LYS A 22 -15.53 -6.27 6.26
C LYS A 22 -15.09 -5.69 7.59
N GLU A 23 -14.14 -6.33 8.27
CA GLU A 23 -13.59 -5.83 9.53
C GLU A 23 -12.92 -4.46 9.35
N LEU A 24 -12.10 -4.32 8.30
CA LEU A 24 -11.46 -3.05 7.95
C LEU A 24 -12.51 -1.95 7.69
N ASN A 25 -13.52 -2.24 6.87
CA ASN A 25 -14.61 -1.31 6.58
C ASN A 25 -15.33 -0.87 7.87
N GLN A 26 -15.60 -1.80 8.78
CA GLN A 26 -16.26 -1.49 10.04
C GLN A 26 -15.37 -0.61 10.93
N ARG A 27 -14.07 -0.87 10.97
CA ARG A 27 -13.10 -0.08 11.74
C ARG A 27 -12.96 1.33 11.17
N LEU A 28 -12.85 1.49 9.85
CA LEU A 28 -12.73 2.79 9.20
C LEU A 28 -13.97 3.66 9.45
N ARG A 29 -15.18 3.09 9.35
CA ARG A 29 -16.42 3.81 9.66
C ARG A 29 -16.51 4.28 11.10
N ARG A 30 -15.93 3.53 12.05
CA ARG A 30 -15.88 3.92 13.46
C ARG A 30 -14.84 5.02 13.72
N LEU A 31 -13.70 4.97 13.04
CA LEU A 31 -12.62 5.96 13.21
C LEU A 31 -12.90 7.27 12.48
N TYR A 32 -13.51 7.20 11.30
CA TYR A 32 -13.72 8.34 10.41
C TYR A 32 -15.20 8.46 9.99
N PRO A 33 -16.13 8.65 10.94
CA PRO A 33 -17.58 8.63 10.66
C PRO A 33 -18.05 9.78 9.76
N ALA A 34 -17.28 10.85 9.65
CA ALA A 34 -17.59 12.01 8.80
C ALA A 34 -17.14 11.84 7.34
N VAL A 35 -16.38 10.79 7.00
CA VAL A 35 -15.86 10.56 5.65
C VAL A 35 -16.91 9.87 4.78
N ASN A 36 -17.24 10.47 3.65
CA ASN A 36 -18.04 9.84 2.59
C ASN A 36 -17.11 9.11 1.61
N GLU A 37 -16.95 7.79 1.80
CA GLU A 37 -16.03 6.98 0.98
C GLU A 37 -16.44 6.84 -0.49
N ASN A 38 -17.68 7.18 -0.86
CA ASN A 38 -18.11 7.19 -2.27
C ASN A 38 -17.57 8.41 -3.03
N GLU A 39 -17.30 9.51 -2.31
CA GLU A 39 -16.76 10.75 -2.88
C GLU A 39 -15.26 10.87 -2.62
N THR A 40 -14.83 10.56 -1.40
CA THR A 40 -13.45 10.70 -0.93
C THR A 40 -13.00 9.38 -0.28
N PRO A 41 -12.67 8.37 -1.10
CA PRO A 41 -12.26 7.07 -0.59
C PRO A 41 -10.99 7.15 0.26
N LEU A 42 -10.96 6.40 1.36
CA LEU A 42 -9.80 6.33 2.24
C LEU A 42 -8.67 5.49 1.62
N PRO A 43 -7.40 5.81 1.92
CA PRO A 43 -6.29 4.95 1.54
C PRO A 43 -6.35 3.63 2.31
N ARG A 44 -6.38 2.51 1.57
CA ARG A 44 -6.44 1.14 2.13
C ARG A 44 -5.24 0.27 1.79
N SER A 45 -4.44 0.68 0.81
CA SER A 45 -3.26 -0.06 0.36
C SER A 45 -2.31 0.83 -0.44
N TRP A 46 -1.12 0.32 -0.73
CA TRP A 46 -0.17 0.95 -1.61
C TRP A 46 -0.61 0.85 -3.07
N SER A 47 -0.37 1.90 -3.85
CA SER A 47 -0.79 1.97 -5.24
C SER A 47 0.14 1.14 -6.13
N PRO A 48 -0.39 0.17 -6.91
CA PRO A 48 0.42 -0.56 -7.88
C PRO A 48 0.77 0.29 -9.10
N LYS A 49 0.02 1.37 -9.33
CA LYS A 49 0.20 2.31 -10.45
C LYS A 49 1.13 3.46 -10.08
N ASP A 50 1.00 3.96 -8.85
CA ASP A 50 1.69 5.14 -8.37
C ASP A 50 2.87 4.76 -7.46
N LYS A 51 3.85 4.12 -8.08
CA LYS A 51 5.05 3.62 -7.43
C LYS A 51 6.23 3.64 -8.39
N PHE A 52 7.43 3.71 -7.84
CA PHE A 52 8.64 3.56 -8.62
C PHE A 52 8.83 2.12 -9.13
N SER A 53 9.62 1.95 -10.19
CA SER A 53 9.85 0.65 -10.82
C SER A 53 10.55 -0.35 -9.89
N TYR A 54 11.40 0.15 -8.98
CA TYR A 54 12.12 -0.64 -7.96
C TYR A 54 11.27 -1.05 -6.75
N ILE A 55 9.99 -0.67 -6.71
CA ILE A 55 9.06 -1.14 -5.68
C ILE A 55 8.29 -2.37 -6.16
N GLY A 56 8.36 -3.44 -5.38
CA GLY A 56 7.46 -4.60 -5.45
C GLY A 56 6.39 -4.52 -4.37
N LEU A 57 5.17 -4.96 -4.69
CA LEU A 57 4.05 -5.03 -3.74
C LEU A 57 3.58 -6.48 -3.58
N SER A 58 3.24 -6.87 -2.35
CA SER A 58 2.60 -8.15 -2.06
C SER A 58 1.62 -8.03 -0.89
N GLN A 59 0.96 -9.14 -0.50
CA GLN A 59 -0.04 -9.18 0.58
C GLN A 59 -1.14 -8.12 0.38
N ASN A 60 -1.87 -8.24 -0.74
CA ASN A 60 -2.93 -7.30 -1.11
C ASN A 60 -2.45 -5.83 -1.17
N ASN A 61 -1.22 -5.65 -1.65
CA ASN A 61 -0.53 -4.36 -1.74
C ASN A 61 -0.33 -3.66 -0.39
N LEU A 62 -0.23 -4.41 0.73
CA LEU A 62 0.11 -3.87 2.04
C LEU A 62 1.59 -4.04 2.38
N ARG A 63 2.28 -4.98 1.71
CA ARG A 63 3.71 -5.20 1.90
C ARG A 63 4.51 -4.61 0.74
N VAL A 64 5.46 -3.74 1.08
CA VAL A 64 6.41 -3.12 0.16
C VAL A 64 7.73 -3.89 0.20
N HIS A 65 8.33 -4.13 -0.96
CA HIS A 65 9.65 -4.72 -1.10
C HIS A 65 10.49 -3.86 -2.03
N TYR A 66 11.73 -3.58 -1.64
CA TYR A 66 12.70 -2.95 -2.52
C TYR A 66 13.42 -4.00 -3.35
N LYS A 67 13.51 -3.75 -4.66
CA LYS A 67 14.20 -4.60 -5.64
C LYS A 67 15.17 -3.81 -6.51
N GLY A 68 15.55 -2.61 -6.09
CA GLY A 68 16.59 -1.82 -6.75
C GLY A 68 17.99 -2.28 -6.35
N HIS A 69 19.02 -1.67 -6.95
CA HIS A 69 20.41 -2.02 -6.65
C HIS A 69 20.92 -1.42 -5.33
N GLY A 70 20.32 -0.30 -4.89
CA GLY A 70 20.65 0.39 -3.64
C GLY A 70 22.13 0.69 -3.52
N LYS A 71 22.73 1.30 -4.56
CA LYS A 71 24.16 1.66 -4.57
C LYS A 71 24.38 3.17 -4.61
N THR A 72 23.37 3.92 -5.03
CA THR A 72 23.42 5.37 -5.16
C THR A 72 22.13 6.00 -4.67
N PRO A 73 22.14 7.27 -4.25
CA PRO A 73 20.91 7.99 -3.87
C PRO A 73 19.86 8.06 -5.00
N LYS A 74 20.29 7.91 -6.27
CA LYS A 74 19.39 7.85 -7.42
C LYS A 74 18.56 6.57 -7.48
N ASP A 75 18.97 5.54 -6.74
CA ASP A 75 18.24 4.28 -6.62
C ASP A 75 17.14 4.35 -5.55
N ALA A 76 16.97 5.50 -4.89
CA ALA A 76 15.87 5.76 -3.98
C ALA A 76 14.53 5.56 -4.70
N ALA A 77 13.60 4.91 -4.00
CA ALA A 77 12.34 4.51 -4.59
C ALA A 77 11.20 4.77 -3.61
N SER A 78 10.08 5.25 -4.14
CA SER A 78 8.88 5.52 -3.34
C SER A 78 7.64 4.87 -3.91
N VAL A 79 6.65 4.69 -3.04
CA VAL A 79 5.29 4.32 -3.41
C VAL A 79 4.30 5.19 -2.65
N ARG A 80 3.22 5.58 -3.32
CA ARG A 80 2.10 6.31 -2.73
C ARG A 80 0.94 5.37 -2.41
N ALA A 81 0.10 5.74 -1.45
CA ALA A 81 -1.18 5.06 -1.22
C ALA A 81 -2.13 5.21 -2.43
N THR A 82 -3.19 4.40 -2.48
CA THR A 82 -4.17 4.41 -3.57
C THR A 82 -4.98 5.69 -3.67
N HIS A 83 -5.25 6.35 -2.54
CA HIS A 83 -6.04 7.58 -2.45
C HIS A 83 -5.39 8.56 -1.48
N PRO A 84 -5.63 9.87 -1.65
CA PRO A 84 -5.26 10.85 -0.65
C PRO A 84 -6.06 10.68 0.65
N ILE A 85 -5.59 11.32 1.72
CA ILE A 85 -6.28 11.38 3.00
C ILE A 85 -7.40 12.44 2.92
N PRO A 86 -8.68 12.08 3.10
CA PRO A 86 -9.77 13.05 3.10
C PRO A 86 -9.67 14.05 4.25
N ALA A 87 -9.93 15.34 3.97
CA ALA A 87 -9.97 16.38 5.00
C ALA A 87 -11.01 16.09 6.11
N ALA A 88 -12.10 15.41 5.75
CA ALA A 88 -13.15 14.99 6.69
C ALA A 88 -12.69 13.97 7.74
N CYS A 89 -11.46 13.43 7.64
CA CYS A 89 -10.90 12.60 8.71
C CYS A 89 -10.69 13.40 10.01
N GLY A 90 -10.39 14.71 9.90
CA GLY A 90 -9.89 15.53 11.00
C GLY A 90 -8.49 15.10 11.43
N VAL A 91 -8.36 13.92 12.03
CA VAL A 91 -7.09 13.28 12.38
C VAL A 91 -7.01 11.97 11.61
N TYR A 92 -5.89 11.69 10.95
CA TYR A 92 -5.67 10.42 10.25
C TYR A 92 -4.47 9.67 10.85
N TYR A 93 -4.61 8.36 11.03
CA TYR A 93 -3.60 7.50 11.64
C TYR A 93 -3.32 6.26 10.80
N PHE A 94 -2.05 5.89 10.71
CA PHE A 94 -1.58 4.66 10.10
C PHE A 94 -0.29 4.19 10.76
N GLU A 95 0.04 2.91 10.60
CA GLU A 95 1.26 2.31 11.10
C GLU A 95 2.02 1.64 9.96
N VAL A 96 3.35 1.72 10.02
CA VAL A 96 4.25 0.95 9.16
C VAL A 96 5.10 0.05 10.03
N LYS A 97 5.00 -1.26 9.80
CA LYS A 97 5.85 -2.25 10.46
C LYS A 97 7.06 -2.57 9.60
N ILE A 98 8.26 -2.29 10.11
CA ILE A 98 9.51 -2.69 9.46
C ILE A 98 9.69 -4.21 9.60
N ILE A 99 9.63 -4.93 8.48
CA ILE A 99 9.80 -6.39 8.45
C ILE A 99 11.28 -6.78 8.36
N SER A 100 12.06 -6.02 7.58
CA SER A 100 13.50 -6.17 7.41
C SER A 100 14.09 -4.81 7.10
N LYS A 101 15.28 -4.51 7.64
CA LYS A 101 16.02 -3.29 7.30
C LYS A 101 16.76 -3.40 5.96
N GLY A 102 16.79 -4.56 5.31
CA GLY A 102 17.62 -4.73 4.11
C GLY A 102 19.11 -4.62 4.42
N ARG A 103 19.89 -4.03 3.50
CA ARG A 103 21.35 -3.85 3.67
C ARG A 103 21.63 -2.77 4.74
N ASP A 104 21.16 -1.56 4.48
CA ASP A 104 21.54 -0.37 5.26
C ASP A 104 20.39 0.24 6.08
N GLY A 105 19.14 -0.15 5.85
CA GLY A 105 18.01 0.27 6.70
C GLY A 105 17.44 1.63 6.38
N GLU A 106 17.62 2.11 5.16
CA GLU A 106 17.43 3.51 4.79
C GLU A 106 15.99 3.83 4.41
N MET A 107 15.10 3.76 5.38
CA MET A 107 13.66 3.90 5.16
C MET A 107 13.15 5.23 5.71
N GLY A 108 12.46 5.98 4.87
CA GLY A 108 11.66 7.15 5.18
C GLY A 108 10.16 6.84 5.05
N VAL A 109 9.38 7.34 6.00
CA VAL A 109 7.91 7.27 5.98
C VAL A 109 7.39 8.69 6.16
N GLY A 110 6.50 9.12 5.29
CA GLY A 110 5.97 10.47 5.37
C GLY A 110 4.79 10.72 4.44
N PHE A 111 4.57 12.00 4.16
CA PHE A 111 3.51 12.48 3.29
C PHE A 111 4.11 13.26 2.13
N PHE A 112 3.48 13.12 0.97
CA PHE A 112 3.78 13.90 -0.22
C PHE A 112 2.55 14.73 -0.57
N LEU A 113 2.74 16.03 -0.78
CA LEU A 113 1.68 16.94 -1.19
C LEU A 113 1.51 16.83 -2.71
N LYS A 114 0.35 16.40 -3.18
CA LYS A 114 -0.03 16.52 -4.59
C LYS A 114 -1.53 16.77 -4.68
N GLU A 115 -1.93 18.03 -4.78
CA GLU A 115 -3.33 18.52 -4.73
C GLU A 115 -4.15 18.07 -3.50
N GLU A 116 -3.73 17.02 -2.79
CA GLU A 116 -4.16 16.50 -1.50
C GLU A 116 -3.00 15.70 -0.85
N PHE A 117 -3.12 15.34 0.44
CA PHE A 117 -2.09 14.63 1.20
C PHE A 117 -2.04 13.15 0.84
N VAL A 118 -0.90 12.66 0.33
CA VAL A 118 -0.71 11.23 0.03
C VAL A 118 0.41 10.65 0.88
N MET A 119 0.14 9.55 1.58
CA MET A 119 1.15 8.80 2.32
C MET A 119 2.16 8.17 1.36
N SER A 120 3.45 8.30 1.69
CA SER A 120 4.54 7.71 0.92
C SER A 120 5.58 7.06 1.82
N VAL A 121 6.05 5.89 1.41
CA VAL A 121 7.28 5.28 1.93
C VAL A 121 8.35 5.52 0.90
N VAL A 122 9.50 6.02 1.32
CA VAL A 122 10.67 6.29 0.47
C VAL A 122 11.84 5.55 1.07
N GLU A 123 12.57 4.72 0.31
CA GLU A 123 13.88 4.26 0.75
C GLU A 123 14.92 5.30 0.27
N VAL A 124 15.60 6.01 1.18
CA VAL A 124 16.54 7.13 0.86
C VAL A 124 17.82 7.05 1.69
N GLU A 125 18.95 7.01 0.98
CA GLU A 125 20.30 7.04 1.55
C GLU A 125 20.76 8.42 2.03
N ARG A 126 21.60 8.39 3.08
CA ARG A 126 22.20 9.55 3.76
C ARG A 126 23.09 10.39 2.82
N VAL A 127 22.92 11.71 2.85
CA VAL A 127 23.96 12.64 2.39
C VAL A 127 24.95 12.81 3.52
N SER A 128 26.18 12.34 3.38
CA SER A 128 27.30 12.75 4.24
C SER A 128 28.03 13.93 3.59
N GLU A 129 28.27 15.00 4.36
CA GLU A 129 29.17 16.11 4.03
C GLU A 129 30.61 15.65 3.74
#